data_AF-N1J8G4-F1
#
_entry.id   AF-N1J8G4-F1
#
_cell.length_a   1.000
_cell.length_b   1.000
_cell.length_c   1.000
_cell.angle_alpha   90.00
_cell.angle_beta   90.00
_cell.angle_gamma   90.00
#
_symmetry.space_group_name_H-M   'P 1'
#
loop_
_entity.id
_entity.type
_entity.pdbx_description
1 polymer ?
#
loop_
_entity_poly.entity_id
_entity_poly.type
_entity_poly.pdbx_seq_one_letter_code
_entity_poly.pdbx_strand_id
1 'polypeptide(L)'
;MRSPHLVYLSVIFGFFIFEIAAVYKCPSQQYIDDFTINTAANNLYEKGLQFNFGRHPGQSECGGIIFSGSTANHDLTFTRAFRPPFTTVMSYKLQVSHPSKQITLIECGITEEGYTEKACQKQ
;
A
#
# COMPACT_ATOMS: atom_id res chain seq x y z
N MET A 1 33.52 20.86 57.25
CA MET A 1 33.15 21.54 55.99
C MET A 1 33.20 20.52 54.87
N ARG A 2 32.03 20.31 54.24
CA ARG A 2 31.77 19.90 52.85
C ARG A 2 32.56 18.73 52.23
N SER A 3 31.88 17.57 52.20
CA SER A 3 31.86 16.68 51.02
C SER A 3 31.25 17.43 49.82
N PRO A 4 31.60 17.08 48.57
CA PRO A 4 30.70 16.16 47.85
C PRO A 4 31.42 15.14 46.96
N HIS A 5 31.06 13.86 47.17
CA HIS A 5 31.10 12.84 46.13
C HIS A 5 29.96 13.11 45.14
N LEU A 6 30.27 13.39 43.87
CA LEU A 6 29.30 13.38 42.78
C LEU A 6 30.06 13.28 41.46
N VAL A 7 30.26 12.05 40.97
CA VAL A 7 30.57 11.79 39.57
C VAL A 7 29.50 10.88 39.01
N TYR A 8 28.43 11.54 38.56
CA TYR A 8 27.63 11.26 37.37
C TYR A 8 27.46 9.79 36.96
N LEU A 9 26.37 9.18 37.43
CA LEU A 9 25.71 8.08 36.73
C LEU A 9 25.01 8.67 35.48
N SER A 10 25.69 8.73 34.34
CA SER A 10 25.07 9.08 33.07
C SER A 10 24.19 7.92 32.62
N VAL A 11 22.89 8.02 32.91
CA VAL A 11 21.85 7.15 32.35
C VAL A 11 21.77 7.44 30.86
N ILE A 12 22.33 6.54 30.05
CA ILE A 12 22.11 6.55 28.59
C ILE A 12 20.66 6.14 28.38
N PHE A 13 19.75 7.12 28.35
CA PHE A 13 18.44 6.94 27.76
C PHE A 13 18.62 6.84 26.24
N GLY A 14 18.78 5.61 25.75
CA GLY A 14 18.60 5.31 24.35
C GLY A 14 17.16 5.62 23.98
N PHE A 15 16.95 6.75 23.31
CA PHE A 15 15.69 7.10 22.68
C PHE A 15 15.38 6.05 21.61
N PHE A 16 14.64 5.00 21.99
CA PHE A 16 13.87 4.21 21.04
C PHE A 16 12.79 5.13 20.49
N ILE A 17 13.07 5.77 19.36
CA ILE A 17 12.03 6.43 18.56
C ILE A 17 11.15 5.29 18.05
N PHE A 18 10.05 5.02 18.74
CA PHE A 18 8.96 4.23 18.19
C PHE A 18 8.37 5.05 17.06
N GLU A 19 8.92 4.90 15.85
CA GLU A 19 8.22 5.31 14.64
C GLU A 19 6.92 4.48 14.61
N ILE A 20 5.80 5.16 14.82
CA ILE A 20 4.49 4.56 14.60
C ILE A 20 4.44 4.28 13.10
N ALA A 21 4.63 3.03 12.71
CA ALA A 21 4.50 2.62 11.32
C ALA A 21 3.07 2.96 10.87
N ALA A 22 2.94 3.77 9.82
CA ALA A 22 1.64 4.01 9.20
C ALA A 22 1.07 2.66 8.71
N VAL A 23 -0.24 2.49 8.82
CA VAL A 23 -0.92 1.23 8.48
C VAL A 23 -2.16 1.47 7.63
N TYR A 24 -2.49 0.51 6.79
CA TYR A 24 -3.78 0.43 6.13
C TYR A 24 -4.71 -0.43 6.96
N LYS A 25 -5.81 0.16 7.44
CA LYS A 25 -6.91 -0.54 8.08
C LYS A 25 -7.96 -0.94 7.04
N CYS A 26 -8.16 -2.23 6.86
CA CYS A 26 -9.16 -2.77 5.95
C CYS A 26 -10.52 -3.02 6.65
N PRO A 27 -11.63 -3.10 5.91
CA PRO A 27 -12.97 -3.32 6.46
C PRO A 27 -13.06 -4.57 7.36
N SER A 28 -12.38 -5.66 6.99
CA SER A 28 -12.24 -6.89 7.78
C SER A 28 -11.46 -6.73 9.10
N GLN A 29 -11.05 -5.51 9.46
CA GLN A 29 -10.18 -5.20 10.60
C GLN A 29 -8.76 -5.77 10.48
N GLN A 30 -8.36 -6.20 9.28
CA GLN A 30 -6.96 -6.51 8.99
C GLN A 30 -6.15 -5.23 8.82
N TYR A 31 -4.91 -5.25 9.32
CA TYR A 31 -3.96 -4.16 9.21
C TYR A 31 -2.80 -4.60 8.32
N ILE A 32 -2.42 -3.76 7.36
CA ILE A 32 -1.28 -4.00 6.49
C ILE A 32 -0.34 -2.80 6.57
N ASP A 33 0.94 -3.05 6.81
CA ASP A 33 1.94 -2.00 6.92
C ASP A 33 2.02 -1.13 5.65
N ASP A 34 2.10 0.19 5.84
CA ASP A 34 2.24 1.16 4.75
C ASP A 34 3.50 0.88 3.92
N PHE A 35 4.60 0.42 4.55
CA PHE A 35 5.81 0.03 3.82
C PHE A 35 5.55 -1.08 2.80
N THR A 36 4.80 -2.11 3.19
CA THR A 36 4.42 -3.24 2.31
C THR A 36 3.58 -2.74 1.14
N ILE A 37 2.61 -1.85 1.40
CA ILE A 37 1.74 -1.29 0.37
C ILE A 37 2.50 -0.37 -0.60
N ASN A 38 3.32 0.54 -0.10
CA ASN A 38 4.13 1.43 -0.94
C ASN A 38 5.11 0.66 -1.81
N THR A 39 5.78 -0.35 -1.26
CA THR A 39 6.72 -1.18 -2.02
C THR A 39 6.00 -1.89 -3.17
N ALA A 40 4.84 -2.49 -2.90
CA ALA A 40 4.03 -3.14 -3.93
C ALA A 40 3.47 -2.15 -4.96
N ALA A 41 3.06 -0.96 -4.52
CA ALA A 41 2.49 0.09 -5.37
C ALA A 41 3.54 0.69 -6.31
N ASN A 42 4.74 0.97 -5.81
CA ASN A 42 5.85 1.46 -6.64
C ASN A 42 6.21 0.43 -7.71
N ASN A 43 6.31 -0.86 -7.35
CA ASN A 43 6.55 -1.92 -8.32
C ASN A 43 5.43 -2.02 -9.37
N LEU A 44 4.17 -1.88 -8.95
CA LEU A 44 3.03 -1.88 -9.85
C LEU A 44 3.08 -0.68 -10.80
N TYR A 45 3.39 0.52 -10.29
CA TYR A 45 3.46 1.74 -11.10
C TYR A 45 4.57 1.66 -12.15
N GLU A 46 5.78 1.22 -11.77
CA GLU A 46 6.92 1.08 -12.69
C GLU A 46 6.62 0.07 -13.80
N LYS A 47 6.11 -1.12 -13.44
CA LYS A 47 5.71 -2.14 -14.43
C LYS A 47 4.52 -1.68 -15.28
N GLY A 48 3.56 -0.99 -14.66
CA GLY A 48 2.41 -0.42 -15.33
C GLY A 48 2.82 0.57 -16.41
N LEU A 49 3.77 1.46 -16.13
CA LEU A 49 4.34 2.34 -17.14
C LEU A 49 5.04 1.55 -18.26
N GLN A 50 5.92 0.62 -17.91
CA GLN A 50 6.65 -0.19 -18.88
C GLN A 50 5.71 -0.93 -19.84
N PHE A 51 4.67 -1.59 -19.31
CA PHE A 51 3.70 -2.32 -20.10
C PHE A 51 2.72 -1.41 -20.84
N ASN A 52 2.39 -0.23 -20.31
CA ASN A 52 1.53 0.72 -21.01
C ASN A 52 2.17 1.22 -22.32
N PHE A 53 3.50 1.34 -22.37
CA PHE A 53 4.22 1.66 -23.61
C PHE A 53 4.27 0.48 -24.60
N GLY A 54 4.28 -0.76 -24.11
CA GLY A 54 4.43 -1.97 -24.93
C GLY A 54 3.12 -2.67 -25.31
N ARG A 55 1.98 -2.33 -24.70
CA ARG A 55 0.69 -2.98 -24.95
C ARG A 55 0.09 -2.54 -26.28
N HIS A 56 -0.67 -3.43 -26.92
CA HIS A 56 -1.42 -3.08 -28.12
C HIS A 56 -2.56 -2.10 -27.81
N PRO A 57 -2.94 -1.23 -28.76
CA PRO A 57 -4.13 -0.38 -28.60
C PRO A 57 -5.37 -1.21 -28.25
N GLY A 58 -6.10 -0.81 -27.21
CA GLY A 58 -7.29 -1.53 -26.72
C GLY A 58 -7.03 -2.69 -25.77
N GLN A 59 -5.77 -3.09 -25.55
CA GLN A 59 -5.43 -4.14 -24.59
C GLN A 59 -5.62 -3.64 -23.15
N SER A 60 -6.61 -4.18 -22.44
CA SER A 60 -6.95 -3.81 -21.06
C SER A 60 -6.16 -4.57 -20.00
N GLU A 61 -5.39 -5.61 -20.36
CA GLU A 61 -4.58 -6.37 -19.42
C GLU A 61 -3.25 -6.82 -20.04
N CYS A 62 -2.16 -6.67 -19.28
CA CYS A 62 -0.83 -7.15 -19.66
C CYS A 62 -0.02 -7.50 -18.40
N GLY A 63 0.57 -8.70 -18.36
CA GLY A 63 1.39 -9.15 -17.22
C GLY A 63 0.63 -9.20 -15.88
N GLY A 64 -0.68 -9.47 -15.92
CA GLY A 64 -1.56 -9.45 -14.74
C GLY A 64 -1.86 -8.05 -14.20
N ILE A 65 -1.49 -6.99 -14.92
CA ILE A 65 -1.88 -5.61 -14.64
C ILE A 65 -3.05 -5.25 -15.54
N ILE A 66 -4.15 -4.82 -14.92
CA ILE A 66 -5.31 -4.26 -15.60
C ILE A 66 -5.09 -2.76 -15.78
N PHE A 67 -5.33 -2.29 -17.00
CA PHE A 67 -5.26 -0.89 -17.41
C PHE A 67 -6.68 -0.37 -17.55
N SER A 68 -7.03 0.66 -16.79
CA SER A 68 -8.33 1.35 -16.93
C SER A 68 -8.10 2.84 -17.12
N GLY A 69 -8.88 3.47 -17.98
CA GLY A 69 -8.65 4.86 -18.40
C GLY A 69 -7.57 5.00 -19.48
N SER A 70 -7.05 6.21 -19.62
CA SER A 70 -6.11 6.59 -20.67
C SER A 70 -5.15 7.69 -20.19
N THR A 71 -3.97 7.75 -20.79
CA THR A 71 -3.04 8.87 -20.55
C THR A 71 -3.59 10.19 -21.07
N ALA A 72 -4.39 10.16 -22.14
CA ALA A 72 -4.96 11.35 -22.77
C ALA A 72 -5.97 12.07 -21.86
N ASN A 73 -6.75 11.33 -21.08
CA ASN A 73 -7.73 11.87 -20.14
C ASN A 73 -7.18 12.02 -18.71
N HIS A 74 -5.89 11.73 -18.49
CA HIS A 74 -5.25 11.74 -17.16
C HIS A 74 -5.96 10.88 -16.09
N ASP A 75 -6.62 9.81 -16.53
CA ASP A 75 -7.40 8.89 -15.69
C ASP A 75 -6.85 7.45 -15.74
N LEU A 76 -5.66 7.26 -16.31
CA LEU A 76 -5.02 5.95 -16.37
C LEU A 76 -4.76 5.40 -14.98
N THR A 77 -5.18 4.17 -14.74
CA THR A 77 -4.96 3.42 -13.50
C THR A 77 -4.38 2.06 -13.80
N PHE A 78 -3.47 1.62 -12.93
CA PHE A 78 -2.88 0.28 -12.95
C PHE A 78 -3.45 -0.50 -11.78
N THR A 79 -4.11 -1.63 -12.05
CA THR A 79 -4.68 -2.49 -11.01
C THR A 79 -4.08 -3.88 -11.08
N ARG A 80 -3.70 -4.44 -9.93
CA ARG A 80 -3.21 -5.83 -9.83
C ARG A 80 -3.69 -6.47 -8.54
N ALA A 81 -3.87 -7.79 -8.54
CA ALA A 81 -4.06 -8.54 -7.32
C ALA A 81 -2.92 -8.29 -6.31
N PHE A 82 -3.28 -8.14 -5.05
CA PHE A 82 -2.35 -7.98 -3.93
C PHE A 82 -2.49 -9.20 -3.01
N ARG A 83 -1.34 -9.78 -2.62
CA ARG A 83 -1.31 -10.90 -1.68
C ARG A 83 -0.71 -10.39 -0.38
N PRO A 84 -1.52 -10.16 0.66
CA PRO A 84 -1.00 -9.73 1.94
C PRO A 84 -0.08 -10.80 2.56
N PRO A 85 0.85 -10.42 3.47
CA PRO A 85 1.78 -11.34 4.12
C PRO A 85 1.12 -12.14 5.27
N PHE A 86 -0.17 -12.45 5.14
CA PHE A 86 -0.95 -13.22 6.12
C PHE A 86 -2.04 -14.04 5.42
N THR A 87 -2.52 -15.08 6.09
CA THR A 87 -3.62 -15.90 5.61
C THR A 87 -4.96 -15.21 5.87
N THR A 88 -5.79 -15.14 4.84
CA THR A 88 -7.09 -14.48 4.90
C THR A 88 -8.01 -15.09 3.85
N VAL A 89 -9.31 -15.07 4.14
CA VAL A 89 -10.36 -15.47 3.19
C VAL A 89 -10.71 -14.35 2.21
N MET A 90 -10.29 -13.12 2.52
CA MET A 90 -10.51 -11.96 1.67
C MET A 90 -9.46 -11.93 0.55
N SER A 91 -9.84 -11.39 -0.59
CA SER A 91 -8.90 -11.06 -1.66
C SER A 91 -8.59 -9.58 -1.63
N TYR A 92 -7.43 -9.18 -2.16
CA TYR A 92 -7.03 -7.79 -2.19
C TYR A 92 -6.55 -7.42 -3.59
N LYS A 93 -6.75 -6.17 -3.97
CA LYS A 93 -6.15 -5.58 -5.16
C LYS A 93 -5.56 -4.22 -4.82
N LEU A 94 -4.51 -3.88 -5.53
CA LEU A 94 -3.83 -2.61 -5.42
C LEU A 94 -4.06 -1.85 -6.72
N GLN A 95 -4.50 -0.61 -6.59
CA GLN A 95 -4.71 0.31 -7.70
C GLN A 95 -3.78 1.51 -7.52
N VAL A 96 -3.11 1.91 -8.59
CA VAL A 96 -2.27 3.12 -8.61
C VAL A 96 -2.66 3.99 -9.79
N SER A 97 -2.97 5.26 -9.53
CA SER A 97 -3.33 6.23 -10.55
C SER A 97 -2.10 6.88 -11.19
N HIS A 98 -2.17 7.13 -12.50
CA HIS A 98 -1.17 7.89 -13.26
C HIS A 98 -1.79 9.22 -13.73
N PRO A 99 -1.09 10.36 -13.57
CA PRO A 99 0.28 10.51 -13.09
C PRO A 99 0.42 10.73 -11.57
N SER A 100 -0.70 10.85 -10.83
CA SER A 100 -0.68 11.27 -9.42
C SER A 100 0.00 10.30 -8.45
N LYS A 101 0.21 9.04 -8.84
CA LYS A 101 0.68 7.95 -7.98
C LYS A 101 -0.20 7.72 -6.76
N GLN A 102 -1.47 8.11 -6.82
CA GLN A 102 -2.40 7.83 -5.73
C GLN A 102 -2.56 6.30 -5.58
N ILE A 103 -2.37 5.81 -4.35
CA ILE A 103 -2.42 4.38 -4.02
C ILE A 103 -3.75 4.09 -3.35
N THR A 104 -4.48 3.11 -3.88
CA THR A 104 -5.71 2.59 -3.29
C THR A 104 -5.55 1.09 -3.08
N LEU A 105 -5.54 0.66 -1.82
CA LEU A 105 -5.67 -0.74 -1.46
C LEU A 105 -7.15 -1.07 -1.31
N ILE A 106 -7.61 -2.11 -1.99
CA ILE A 106 -9.01 -2.51 -2.03
C ILE A 106 -9.11 -3.93 -1.51
N GLU A 107 -9.96 -4.13 -0.51
CA GLU A 107 -10.36 -5.44 0.00
C GLU A 107 -11.63 -5.89 -0.74
N CYS A 108 -11.61 -7.15 -1.19
CA CYS A 108 -12.64 -7.78 -1.98
C CYS A 108 -13.14 -9.05 -1.30
N GLY A 109 -14.45 -9.21 -1.18
CA GLY A 109 -15.07 -10.39 -0.58
C GLY A 109 -16.54 -10.54 -0.91
N ILE A 110 -17.12 -11.67 -0.51
CA ILE A 110 -18.54 -12.01 -0.74
C ILE A 110 -19.31 -11.75 0.55
N THR A 111 -20.38 -10.97 0.46
CA THR A 111 -21.38 -10.76 1.53
C THR A 111 -22.72 -11.37 1.10
N GLU A 112 -23.72 -11.33 1.98
CA GLU A 112 -25.10 -11.74 1.65
C GLU A 112 -25.70 -10.94 0.48
N GLU A 113 -25.20 -9.73 0.24
CA GLU A 113 -25.61 -8.82 -0.85
C GLU A 113 -24.82 -9.03 -2.15
N GLY A 114 -23.85 -9.97 -2.16
CA GLY A 114 -23.04 -10.30 -3.32
C GLY A 114 -21.56 -9.91 -3.17
N TYR A 115 -20.89 -9.70 -4.29
CA TYR A 115 -19.47 -9.32 -4.32
C TYR A 115 -19.29 -7.85 -3.92
N THR A 116 -18.37 -7.59 -2.99
CA THR A 116 -18.08 -6.25 -2.46
C THR A 116 -16.62 -5.89 -2.65
N GLU A 117 -16.38 -4.61 -2.93
CA GLU A 117 -15.05 -4.01 -2.99
C GLU A 117 -15.03 -2.76 -2.13
N LYS A 118 -14.14 -2.71 -1.14
CA LYS A 118 -14.05 -1.60 -0.20
C LYS A 118 -12.61 -1.19 0.01
N ALA A 119 -12.35 0.11 -0.04
CA ALA A 119 -11.01 0.65 0.14
C ALA A 119 -10.56 0.56 1.60
N CYS A 120 -9.34 0.10 1.81
CA CYS A 120 -8.67 0.19 3.09
C CYS A 120 -8.24 1.63 3.34
N GLN A 121 -8.32 2.07 4.60
CA GLN A 121 -8.02 3.45 5.01
C GLN A 121 -6.60 3.52 5.57
N LYS A 122 -5.79 4.44 5.06
CA LYS A 122 -4.49 4.75 5.64
C LYS A 122 -4.67 5.51 6.96
N GLN A 123 -4.05 5.04 8.04
CA GLN A 123 -4.08 5.63 9.38
C GLN A 123 -2.73 6.23 9.75
#